data_AF-A0A2W5SZN7-F1
#
_entry.id   AF-A0A2W5SZN7-F1
#
_cell.length_a   1.000
_cell.length_b   1.000
_cell.length_c   1.000
_cell.angle_alpha   90.00
_cell.angle_beta   90.00
_cell.angle_gamma   90.00
#
_symmetry.space_group_name_H-M   'P 1'
#
loop_
_entity.id
_entity.type
_entity.pdbx_description
1 polymer ?
#
loop_
_entity_poly.entity_id
_entity_poly.type
_entity_poly.pdbx_seq_one_letter_code
_entity_poly.pdbx_strand_id
1 'polypeptide(L)'
;MVPPGLANNFFADRGPTSTVHFLVHPGMQELQREAASRGWHARGWTTLSVSWLELHWTSDGWKTTHVLSSNDVPCPVVNGTFHLANCARGTTVEFAIRVGLACHAAHDTAGARDVGELWLNNDGKNFTQTTAD
;
A
#
# COMPACT_ATOMS: atom_id res chain seq x y z
N MET A 1 2.59 1.04 43.53
CA MET A 1 3.74 0.52 42.77
C MET A 1 3.16 -0.15 41.53
N VAL A 2 3.23 0.50 40.37
CA VAL A 2 2.67 0.00 39.09
C VAL A 2 3.81 -0.69 38.34
N PRO A 3 3.64 -1.92 37.82
CA PRO A 3 4.72 -2.58 37.12
C PRO A 3 4.99 -1.89 35.77
N PRO A 4 6.26 -1.67 35.40
CA PRO A 4 6.62 -1.16 34.08
C PRO A 4 6.57 -2.30 33.05
N GLY A 5 6.04 -2.01 31.86
CA GLY A 5 6.29 -2.82 30.67
C GLY A 5 5.10 -3.61 30.12
N LEU A 6 4.19 -2.91 29.45
CA LEU A 6 3.46 -3.46 28.32
C LEU A 6 3.72 -2.54 27.12
N ALA A 7 4.97 -2.57 26.63
CA ALA A 7 5.17 -2.22 25.24
C ALA A 7 4.47 -3.33 24.44
N ASN A 8 3.37 -2.96 23.78
CA ASN A 8 2.59 -3.83 22.89
C ASN A 8 3.47 -4.29 21.71
N ASN A 9 4.33 -5.27 21.98
CA ASN A 9 5.21 -5.91 21.01
C ASN A 9 4.44 -6.99 20.27
N PHE A 10 3.35 -6.61 19.58
CA PHE A 10 2.58 -7.51 18.71
C PHE A 10 3.41 -8.08 17.54
N PHE A 11 4.60 -7.54 17.29
CA PHE A 11 5.51 -7.95 16.21
C PHE A 11 6.79 -8.66 16.69
N ALA A 12 7.04 -8.80 18.00
CA ALA A 12 8.34 -9.25 18.51
C ALA A 12 8.66 -10.75 18.31
N ASP A 13 7.66 -11.58 18.02
CA ASP A 13 7.83 -13.03 17.81
C ASP A 13 8.02 -13.44 16.33
N ARG A 14 8.16 -12.47 15.40
CA ARG A 14 8.19 -12.74 13.94
C ARG A 14 9.49 -12.31 13.27
N GLY A 15 10.61 -12.91 13.65
CA GLY A 15 11.88 -12.76 12.94
C GLY A 15 12.37 -11.31 12.79
N PRO A 16 13.37 -11.03 11.93
CA PRO A 16 13.72 -9.65 11.61
C PRO A 16 12.53 -8.97 10.93
N THR A 17 12.14 -7.81 11.44
CA THR A 17 11.16 -6.93 10.80
C THR A 17 11.93 -5.74 10.24
N SER A 18 11.59 -5.35 9.02
CA SER A 18 12.10 -4.13 8.39
C SER A 18 10.96 -3.41 7.68
N THR A 19 11.21 -2.20 7.19
CA THR A 19 10.17 -1.37 6.59
C THR A 19 10.48 -0.97 5.17
N VAL A 20 9.42 -0.87 4.36
CA VAL A 20 9.41 -0.05 3.14
C VAL A 20 8.37 1.04 3.31
N HIS A 21 8.62 2.19 2.68
CA HIS A 21 7.72 3.34 2.76
C HIS A 21 7.30 3.76 1.36
N PHE A 22 6.00 3.64 1.09
CA PHE A 22 5.38 4.04 -0.16
C PHE A 22 4.03 4.71 0.12
N LEU A 23 3.93 6.00 -0.20
CA LEU A 23 2.71 6.76 -0.01
C LEU A 23 1.90 6.79 -1.32
N VAL A 24 0.77 6.09 -1.33
CA VAL A 24 -0.22 6.24 -2.41
C VAL A 24 -1.01 7.53 -2.17
N HIS A 25 -0.99 8.45 -3.13
CA HIS A 25 -1.74 9.70 -3.03
C HIS A 25 -2.48 10.02 -4.34
N PRO A 26 -3.64 10.71 -4.29
CA PRO A 26 -4.48 10.95 -5.48
C PRO A 26 -3.75 11.62 -6.65
N GLY A 27 -2.72 12.42 -6.40
CA GLY A 27 -1.95 13.10 -7.43
C GLY A 27 -1.01 12.22 -8.27
N MET A 28 -0.89 10.92 -7.97
CA MET A 28 -0.06 10.01 -8.77
C MET A 28 -0.59 9.89 -10.21
N GLN A 29 0.31 9.99 -11.19
CA GLN A 29 -0.07 9.94 -12.61
C GLN A 29 -0.77 8.63 -13.00
N GLU A 30 -0.34 7.49 -12.45
CA GLU A 30 -0.98 6.19 -12.68
C GLU A 30 -2.47 6.21 -12.26
N LEU A 31 -2.79 6.77 -11.09
CA LEU A 31 -4.18 6.89 -10.62
C LEU A 31 -5.00 7.85 -11.48
N GLN A 32 -4.40 8.97 -11.86
CA GLN A 32 -5.07 9.97 -12.72
C GLN A 32 -5.37 9.41 -14.11
N ARG A 33 -4.45 8.61 -14.68
CA ARG A 33 -4.66 7.93 -15.97
C ARG A 33 -5.78 6.89 -15.88
N GLU A 34 -5.84 6.12 -14.79
CA GLU A 34 -6.93 5.16 -14.59
C GLU A 34 -8.28 5.86 -14.40
N ALA A 35 -8.32 6.98 -13.67
CA ALA A 35 -9.53 7.78 -13.53
C ALA A 35 -10.02 8.36 -14.88
N ALA A 36 -9.08 8.82 -15.71
CA ALA A 36 -9.37 9.30 -17.05
C ALA A 36 -9.83 8.18 -17.99
N SER A 37 -9.19 7.01 -17.97
CA SER A 37 -9.53 5.85 -18.82
C SER A 37 -10.95 5.35 -18.56
N ARG A 38 -11.40 5.41 -17.30
CA ARG A 38 -12.77 5.06 -16.89
C ARG A 38 -13.81 6.13 -17.20
N GLY A 39 -13.38 7.31 -17.64
CA GLY A 39 -14.25 8.45 -17.93
C GLY A 39 -14.87 9.08 -16.67
N TRP A 40 -14.29 8.86 -15.48
CA TRP A 40 -14.83 9.40 -14.23
C TRP A 40 -14.85 10.93 -14.21
N HIS A 41 -13.79 11.56 -14.73
CA HIS A 41 -13.73 13.02 -14.84
C HIS A 41 -14.80 13.57 -15.78
N ALA A 42 -15.11 12.88 -16.88
CA ALA A 42 -16.18 13.27 -17.80
C ALA A 42 -17.57 13.18 -17.15
N ARG A 43 -17.72 12.37 -16.10
CA ARG A 43 -18.95 12.25 -15.29
C ARG A 43 -19.00 13.24 -14.12
N GLY A 44 -17.99 14.10 -13.97
CA GLY A 44 -17.88 15.06 -12.87
C GLY A 44 -17.43 14.44 -11.54
N TRP A 45 -16.91 13.21 -11.56
CA TRP A 45 -16.35 12.56 -10.38
C TRP A 45 -14.85 12.88 -10.33
N THR A 46 -14.45 13.68 -9.34
CA THR A 46 -13.11 14.28 -9.28
C THR A 46 -12.33 13.92 -8.03
N THR A 47 -13.01 13.41 -7.00
CA THR A 47 -12.36 13.02 -5.75
C THR A 47 -11.97 11.54 -5.84
N LEU A 48 -10.67 11.27 -5.86
CA LEU A 48 -10.12 9.91 -5.80
C LEU A 48 -9.76 9.54 -4.36
N SER A 49 -10.02 8.29 -3.99
CA SER A 49 -9.61 7.71 -2.71
C SER A 49 -9.10 6.30 -2.89
N VAL A 50 -8.18 5.88 -2.04
CA VAL A 50 -7.70 4.49 -1.97
C VAL A 50 -8.51 3.77 -0.89
N SER A 51 -9.30 2.77 -1.28
CA SER A 51 -10.16 2.02 -0.37
C SER A 51 -9.41 0.91 0.37
N TRP A 52 -8.42 0.32 -0.29
CA TRP A 52 -7.52 -0.70 0.24
C TRP A 52 -6.25 -0.72 -0.59
N LEU A 53 -5.19 -1.30 -0.04
CA LEU A 53 -3.95 -1.51 -0.76
C LEU A 53 -3.27 -2.82 -0.34
N GLU A 54 -2.49 -3.38 -1.25
CA GLU A 54 -1.65 -4.54 -1.01
C GLU A 54 -0.25 -4.27 -1.56
N LEU A 55 0.77 -4.52 -0.74
CA LEU A 55 2.16 -4.57 -1.19
C LEU A 55 2.48 -5.98 -1.65
N HIS A 56 2.88 -6.11 -2.91
CA HIS A 56 3.45 -7.34 -3.46
C HIS A 56 4.95 -7.11 -3.60
N TRP A 57 5.77 -7.86 -2.87
CA TRP A 57 7.21 -7.63 -2.82
C TRP A 57 8.01 -8.93 -2.91
N THR A 58 9.28 -8.77 -3.29
CA THR A 58 10.26 -9.83 -3.42
C THR A 58 11.65 -9.32 -3.05
N SER A 59 12.53 -10.20 -2.58
CA SER A 59 13.97 -9.95 -2.44
C SER A 59 14.83 -10.88 -3.29
N ASP A 60 14.23 -11.76 -4.11
CA ASP A 60 14.93 -12.82 -4.84
C ASP A 60 14.64 -12.84 -6.36
N GLY A 61 14.23 -11.69 -6.92
CA GLY A 61 13.90 -11.54 -8.33
C GLY A 61 12.58 -12.20 -8.74
N TRP A 62 11.55 -12.08 -7.90
CA TRP A 62 10.19 -12.62 -8.09
C TRP A 62 10.11 -14.14 -8.11
N LYS A 63 11.09 -14.85 -7.54
CA LYS A 63 10.97 -16.30 -7.32
C LYS A 63 10.02 -16.57 -6.16
N THR A 64 10.06 -15.70 -5.15
CA THR A 64 9.13 -15.69 -4.03
C THR A 64 8.39 -14.35 -4.02
N THR A 65 7.06 -14.40 -4.01
CA THR A 65 6.22 -13.19 -3.86
C THR A 65 5.59 -13.21 -2.48
N HIS A 66 5.79 -12.13 -1.76
CA HIS A 66 5.17 -11.86 -0.47
C HIS A 66 4.08 -10.81 -0.64
N VAL A 67 2.98 -10.96 0.09
CA VAL A 67 1.84 -10.04 0.03
C VAL A 67 1.54 -9.52 1.43
N LEU A 68 1.38 -8.21 1.56
CA LEU A 68 0.88 -7.55 2.77
C LEU A 68 -0.35 -6.72 2.42
N SER A 69 -1.48 -6.97 3.08
CA SER A 69 -2.74 -6.25 2.82
C SER A 69 -3.04 -5.24 3.91
N SER A 70 -3.57 -4.07 3.56
CA SER A 70 -4.14 -3.12 4.53
C SER A 70 -5.35 -3.67 5.28
N ASN A 71 -5.92 -4.80 4.83
CA ASN A 71 -7.05 -5.47 5.45
C ASN A 71 -6.65 -6.58 6.44
N ASP A 72 -5.36 -6.91 6.53
CA ASP A 72 -4.86 -7.93 7.46
C ASP A 72 -5.00 -7.46 8.93
N VAL A 73 -5.06 -8.42 9.86
CA VAL A 73 -5.17 -8.14 11.31
C VAL A 73 -4.04 -8.85 12.06
N PRO A 74 -3.13 -8.11 12.74
CA PRO A 74 -3.03 -6.66 12.75
C PRO A 74 -2.62 -6.10 11.38
N CYS A 75 -3.05 -4.87 11.07
CA CYS A 75 -2.73 -4.23 9.80
C CYS A 75 -1.21 -3.99 9.68
N PRO A 76 -0.53 -4.54 8.66
CA PRO A 76 0.90 -4.37 8.44
C PRO A 76 1.23 -3.02 7.76
N VAL A 77 0.24 -2.17 7.51
CA VAL A 77 0.38 -0.88 6.81
C VAL A 77 -0.04 0.27 7.73
N VAL A 78 0.88 1.20 7.99
CA VAL A 78 0.63 2.38 8.81
C VAL A 78 1.19 3.62 8.11
N ASN A 79 0.32 4.55 7.69
CA ASN A 79 0.71 5.81 7.05
C ASN A 79 1.70 5.67 5.87
N GLY A 80 1.52 4.64 5.03
CA GLY A 80 2.42 4.37 3.90
C GLY A 80 3.66 3.55 4.26
N THR A 81 3.89 3.24 5.54
CA THR A 81 4.91 2.30 6.00
C THR A 81 4.35 0.89 5.99
N PHE A 82 5.08 -0.04 5.37
CA PHE A 82 4.77 -1.47 5.34
C PHE A 82 5.79 -2.23 6.18
N HIS A 83 5.30 -3.02 7.14
CA HIS A 83 6.15 -3.84 8.00
C HIS A 83 6.39 -5.22 7.38
N LEU A 84 7.62 -5.45 6.91
CA LEU A 84 8.03 -6.69 6.25
C LEU A 84 8.50 -7.70 7.30
N ALA A 85 7.64 -8.66 7.65
CA ALA A 85 8.02 -9.77 8.52
C ALA A 85 9.04 -10.68 7.83
N ASN A 86 10.00 -11.19 8.60
CA ASN A 86 11.09 -12.06 8.13
C ASN A 86 11.98 -11.44 7.04
N CYS A 87 12.03 -10.11 6.95
CA CYS A 87 12.89 -9.40 6.02
C CYS A 87 13.96 -8.65 6.80
N ALA A 88 15.24 -9.00 6.57
CA ALA A 88 16.35 -8.32 7.23
C ALA A 88 16.43 -6.85 6.79
N ARG A 89 16.75 -5.97 7.73
CA ARG A 89 17.10 -4.58 7.43
C ARG A 89 18.26 -4.53 6.42
N GLY A 90 18.23 -3.54 5.52
CA GLY A 90 19.27 -3.38 4.50
C GLY A 90 19.09 -4.32 3.30
N THR A 91 18.00 -5.09 3.26
CA THR A 91 17.64 -5.89 2.09
C THR A 91 17.08 -4.96 1.02
N THR A 92 17.60 -5.05 -0.21
CA THR A 92 16.96 -4.41 -1.36
C THR A 92 15.79 -5.28 -1.81
N VAL A 93 14.60 -4.69 -1.82
CA VAL A 93 13.38 -5.35 -2.27
C VAL A 93 12.85 -4.67 -3.52
N GLU A 94 12.27 -5.46 -4.41
CA GLU A 94 11.42 -4.98 -5.50
C GLU A 94 9.97 -5.16 -5.09
N PHE A 95 9.11 -4.20 -5.46
CA PHE A 95 7.70 -4.27 -5.11
C PHE A 95 6.78 -3.53 -6.09
N ALA A 96 5.51 -3.93 -6.07
CA ALA A 96 4.40 -3.24 -6.71
C ALA A 96 3.26 -3.09 -5.69
N ILE A 97 2.42 -2.08 -5.87
CA ILE A 97 1.24 -1.87 -5.01
C ILE A 97 -0.02 -2.15 -5.82
N ARG A 98 -0.84 -3.08 -5.34
CA ARG A 98 -2.19 -3.28 -5.86
C ARG A 98 -3.15 -2.45 -5.03
N VAL A 99 -3.95 -1.60 -5.66
CA VAL A 99 -4.84 -0.68 -4.94
C VAL A 99 -6.28 -0.82 -5.42
N GLY A 100 -7.21 -0.69 -4.47
CA GLY A 100 -8.60 -0.39 -4.75
C GLY A 100 -8.78 1.12 -4.91
N LEU A 101 -8.92 1.58 -6.14
CA LEU A 101 -9.15 2.99 -6.46
C LEU A 101 -10.65 3.26 -6.55
N ALA A 102 -11.15 4.18 -5.74
CA ALA A 102 -12.52 4.64 -5.77
C ALA A 102 -12.61 6.10 -6.24
N CYS A 103 -13.72 6.45 -6.89
CA CYS A 103 -14.02 7.82 -7.27
C CYS A 103 -15.39 8.26 -6.73
N HIS A 104 -15.45 9.54 -6.34
CA HIS A 104 -16.59 10.17 -5.69
C HIS A 104 -16.99 11.45 -6.41
N ALA A 105 -18.28 11.78 -6.34
CA ALA A 105 -18.73 13.14 -6.67
C ALA A 105 -18.36 14.09 -5.53
N ALA A 106 -18.08 15.36 -5.83
CA ALA A 106 -17.62 16.33 -4.82
C ALA A 106 -18.58 16.51 -3.63
N HIS A 107 -19.87 16.24 -3.81
CA HIS A 107 -20.91 16.35 -2.78
C HIS A 107 -21.30 15.01 -2.15
N ASP A 108 -20.68 13.90 -2.57
CA ASP A 108 -21.01 12.56 -2.10
C ASP A 108 -19.73 11.84 -1.65
N THR A 109 -19.29 12.16 -0.44
CA THR A 109 -18.15 11.51 0.22
C THR A 109 -18.52 10.15 0.85
N ALA A 110 -19.80 9.79 0.89
CA ALA A 110 -20.29 8.61 1.62
C ALA A 110 -20.46 7.37 0.74
N GLY A 111 -20.57 7.51 -0.59
CA GLY A 111 -20.71 6.39 -1.51
C GLY A 111 -19.73 6.47 -2.68
N ALA A 112 -18.76 5.55 -2.71
CA ALA A 112 -17.95 5.33 -3.91
C ALA A 112 -18.89 5.00 -5.08
N ARG A 113 -18.78 5.76 -6.17
CA ARG A 113 -19.65 5.58 -7.35
C ARG A 113 -19.18 4.45 -8.25
N ASP A 114 -17.88 4.20 -8.21
CA ASP A 114 -17.21 3.11 -8.91
C ASP A 114 -15.91 2.78 -8.16
N VAL A 115 -15.52 1.50 -8.17
CA VAL A 115 -14.29 0.99 -7.55
C VAL A 115 -13.59 0.12 -8.59
N GLY A 116 -12.34 0.49 -8.91
CA GLY A 116 -11.46 -0.26 -9.78
C GLY A 116 -10.27 -0.82 -9.03
N GLU A 117 -9.66 -1.88 -9.57
CA GLU A 117 -8.34 -2.34 -9.17
C GLU A 117 -7.30 -1.73 -10.10
N LEU A 118 -6.18 -1.26 -9.54
CA LEU A 118 -5.03 -0.78 -10.29
C LEU A 118 -3.74 -1.33 -9.70
N TRP A 119 -2.80 -1.69 -10.59
CA TRP A 119 -1.43 -1.97 -10.23
C TRP A 119 -0.59 -0.70 -10.38
N LEU A 120 0.02 -0.26 -9.28
CA LEU A 120 1.05 0.76 -9.26
C LEU A 120 2.39 0.03 -9.32
N ASN A 121 3.05 0.12 -10.48
CA ASN A 121 4.29 -0.60 -10.73
C ASN A 121 5.29 0.22 -11.55
N ASN A 122 5.24 1.55 -11.43
CA ASN A 122 6.21 2.45 -12.06
C ASN A 122 6.29 2.23 -13.58
N ASP A 123 5.13 2.22 -14.25
CA ASP A 123 5.01 1.95 -15.69
C ASP A 123 5.65 0.61 -16.11
N GLY A 124 5.46 -0.43 -15.29
CA GLY A 124 5.93 -1.80 -15.55
C GLY A 124 7.35 -2.11 -15.07
N LYS A 125 8.03 -1.19 -14.37
CA LYS A 125 9.41 -1.40 -13.89
C LYS A 125 9.50 -1.89 -12.44
N ASN A 126 8.38 -1.90 -11.71
CA ASN A 126 8.31 -2.04 -10.26
C ASN A 126 9.07 -0.91 -9.53
N PHE A 127 8.83 -0.82 -8.23
CA PHE A 127 9.59 0.04 -7.33
C PHE A 127 10.70 -0.77 -6.68
N THR A 128 11.78 -0.08 -6.28
CA THR A 128 12.90 -0.70 -5.57
C THR A 128 13.26 0.16 -4.36
N GLN A 129 13.42 -0.47 -3.20
CA GLN A 129 13.84 0.22 -1.98
C GLN A 129 14.72 -0.70 -1.14
N THR A 130 15.73 -0.13 -0.48
CA THR A 130 16.47 -0.84 0.58
C THR A 130 15.73 -0.65 1.90
N THR A 131 15.41 -1.75 2.58
CA THR A 131 14.58 -1.73 3.79
C THR A 131 15.25 -1.01 4.95
N ALA A 132 14.44 -0.28 5.73
CA ALA A 132 14.84 0.45 6.93
C ALA A 132 14.33 -0.24 8.21
N ASP A 133 14.58 0.39 9.36
CA ASP A 133 14.06 -0.06 10.67
C ASP A 133 12.53 0.13 10.79
#